data_AF-A0A817G9G6-F1
#
_entry.id   AF-A0A817G9G6-F1
#
_cell.length_a   1.000
_cell.length_b   1.000
_cell.length_c   1.000
_cell.angle_alpha   90.00
_cell.angle_beta   90.00
_cell.angle_gamma   90.00
#
_symmetry.space_group_name_H-M   'P 1'
#
loop_
_entity.id
_entity.type
_entity.pdbx_description
1 polymer ?
#
loop_
_entity_poly.entity_id
_entity_poly.type
_entity_poly.pdbx_seq_one_letter_code
_entity_poly.pdbx_strand_id
1 'polypeptide(L)'
;AVHWLMVLGWLFVPVYMKAEVFTMPQYIKMRYGGERIRVYLTCLALMLSIFTKISVDLYSGAIFLQQALNWNLYASVIALILLAAFFTVGAVIWTDFIQTVIMVVSAFILMIISFVRVGGIQQIRNLFPYALAYTTLHNTTECGVPNEYYFSLIRPFDADLPWFGILFGHGVLCIWYWCSDQVNRKRER
;
A
#
# COMPACT_ATOMS: atom_id res chain seq x y z
N ALA A 1 5.38 -11.62 -0.42
CA ALA A 1 4.52 -10.92 -1.38
C ALA A 1 4.65 -11.47 -2.81
N VAL A 2 5.83 -11.39 -3.44
CA VAL A 2 6.02 -11.80 -4.86
C VAL A 2 5.67 -13.28 -5.11
N HIS A 3 6.03 -14.18 -4.19
CA HIS A 3 5.66 -15.60 -4.28
C HIS A 3 4.13 -15.81 -4.30
N TRP A 4 3.38 -15.10 -3.46
CA TRP A 4 1.92 -15.18 -3.45
C TRP A 4 1.31 -14.59 -4.72
N LEU A 5 1.89 -13.51 -5.25
CA LEU A 5 1.49 -12.94 -6.54
C LEU A 5 1.64 -13.93 -7.70
N MET A 6 2.75 -14.68 -7.76
CA MET A 6 2.95 -15.69 -8.81
C MET A 6 1.92 -16.82 -8.71
N VAL A 7 1.65 -17.31 -7.49
CA VAL A 7 0.64 -18.36 -7.25
C VAL A 7 -0.76 -17.86 -7.60
N LEU A 8 -1.10 -16.64 -7.19
CA LEU A 8 -2.36 -15.99 -7.50
C LEU A 8 -2.54 -15.79 -9.01
N GLY A 9 -1.50 -15.31 -9.68
CA GLY A 9 -1.48 -15.12 -11.14
C GLY A 9 -1.77 -16.43 -11.86
N TRP A 10 -1.10 -17.52 -11.47
CA TRP A 10 -1.30 -18.81 -12.13
C TRP A 10 -2.66 -19.44 -11.84
N LEU A 11 -3.20 -19.28 -10.63
CA LEU A 11 -4.45 -19.93 -10.22
C LEU A 11 -5.71 -19.13 -10.60
N PHE A 12 -5.71 -17.81 -10.40
CA PHE A 12 -6.90 -16.97 -10.55
C PHE A 12 -7.04 -16.38 -11.96
N VAL A 13 -5.94 -16.01 -12.64
CA VAL A 13 -6.01 -15.46 -14.01
C VAL A 13 -6.73 -16.40 -14.99
N PRO A 14 -6.42 -17.72 -15.08
CA PRO A 14 -7.13 -18.59 -16.01
C PRO A 14 -8.61 -18.75 -15.67
N VAL A 15 -8.98 -18.68 -14.38
CA VAL A 15 -10.39 -18.74 -13.94
C VAL A 15 -11.13 -17.47 -14.37
N TYR A 16 -10.54 -16.28 -14.18
CA TYR A 16 -11.17 -15.03 -14.59
C TYR A 16 -11.28 -14.88 -16.11
N MET A 17 -10.28 -15.35 -16.87
CA MET A 17 -10.36 -15.34 -18.34
C MET A 17 -11.47 -16.26 -18.85
N LYS A 18 -11.63 -17.45 -18.26
CA LYS A 18 -12.72 -18.38 -18.64
C LYS A 18 -14.11 -17.89 -18.23
N ALA A 19 -14.20 -17.09 -17.17
CA ALA A 19 -15.46 -16.55 -16.69
C ALA A 19 -15.91 -15.28 -17.44
N GLU A 20 -15.07 -14.69 -18.30
CA GLU A 20 -15.32 -13.44 -19.03
C GLU A 20 -15.82 -12.29 -18.12
N VAL A 21 -15.28 -12.24 -16.91
CA VAL A 21 -15.69 -11.24 -15.91
C VAL A 21 -14.63 -10.15 -15.78
N PHE A 22 -15.10 -8.90 -15.82
CA PHE A 22 -14.26 -7.73 -15.64
C PHE A 22 -14.19 -7.25 -14.19
N THR A 23 -15.17 -7.58 -13.33
CA THR A 23 -15.25 -7.09 -11.94
C THR A 23 -15.51 -8.19 -10.90
N MET A 24 -14.91 -8.08 -9.70
CA MET A 24 -15.05 -9.06 -8.61
C MET A 24 -16.52 -9.32 -8.22
N PRO A 25 -17.35 -8.27 -8.01
CA PRO A 25 -18.75 -8.47 -7.67
C PRO A 25 -19.56 -9.14 -8.79
N GLN A 26 -19.18 -8.93 -10.06
CA GLN A 26 -19.81 -9.59 -11.20
C GLN A 26 -19.46 -11.08 -11.26
N TYR A 27 -18.25 -11.47 -10.87
CA TYR A 27 -17.82 -12.87 -10.81
C TYR A 27 -18.65 -13.61 -9.76
N ILE A 28 -18.85 -12.99 -8.59
CA ILE A 28 -19.70 -13.53 -7.54
C ILE A 28 -21.17 -13.62 -7.99
N LYS A 29 -21.67 -12.64 -8.76
CA LYS A 29 -23.03 -12.72 -9.36
C LYS A 29 -23.19 -13.95 -10.24
N MET A 30 -22.23 -14.23 -11.12
CA MET A 30 -22.30 -15.39 -12.02
C MET A 30 -22.22 -16.72 -11.25
N ARG A 31 -21.44 -16.78 -10.16
CA ARG A 31 -21.26 -18.01 -9.38
C ARG A 31 -22.40 -18.33 -8.42
N TYR A 32 -22.99 -17.31 -7.78
CA TYR A 32 -24.01 -17.50 -6.74
C TYR A 32 -25.43 -17.06 -7.16
N GLY A 33 -25.61 -16.53 -8.37
CA GLY A 33 -26.93 -16.39 -9.00
C GLY A 33 -27.85 -15.32 -8.40
N GLY A 34 -27.31 -14.24 -7.83
CA GLY A 34 -28.11 -13.21 -7.15
C GLY A 34 -27.76 -11.76 -7.51
N GLU A 35 -28.72 -11.02 -8.06
CA GLU A 35 -28.56 -9.57 -8.32
C GLU A 35 -28.46 -8.76 -7.02
N ARG A 36 -29.25 -9.12 -6.00
CA ARG A 36 -29.21 -8.48 -4.68
C ARG A 36 -27.84 -8.60 -4.01
N ILE A 37 -27.21 -9.76 -4.12
CA ILE A 37 -25.87 -10.05 -3.57
C ILE A 37 -24.82 -9.18 -4.26
N ARG A 38 -24.90 -9.02 -5.59
CA ARG A 38 -24.00 -8.14 -6.34
C ARG A 38 -24.08 -6.70 -5.86
N VAL A 39 -25.29 -6.16 -5.74
CA VAL A 39 -25.49 -4.75 -5.32
C VAL A 39 -24.97 -4.55 -3.91
N TYR A 40 -25.29 -5.45 -2.99
CA TYR A 40 -24.79 -5.40 -1.61
C TYR A 40 -23.25 -5.42 -1.55
N LEU A 41 -22.62 -6.39 -2.23
CA LEU A 41 -21.15 -6.53 -2.24
C LEU A 41 -20.45 -5.37 -2.93
N THR A 42 -21.04 -4.82 -4.01
CA THR A 42 -20.48 -3.65 -4.70
C THR A 42 -20.55 -2.42 -3.80
N CYS A 43 -21.69 -2.20 -3.11
CA CYS A 43 -21.84 -1.11 -2.16
C CYS A 43 -20.85 -1.24 -1.00
N LEU A 44 -20.74 -2.43 -0.41
CA LEU A 44 -19.81 -2.71 0.68
C LEU A 44 -18.35 -2.51 0.24
N ALA A 45 -17.97 -2.98 -0.95
CA ALA A 45 -16.60 -2.82 -1.47
C ALA A 45 -16.26 -1.35 -1.76
N LEU A 46 -17.20 -0.57 -2.30
CA LEU A 46 -17.03 0.88 -2.51
C LEU A 46 -16.87 1.61 -1.17
N MET A 47 -17.74 1.31 -0.20
CA MET A 47 -17.69 1.90 1.13
C MET A 47 -16.35 1.62 1.82
N LEU A 48 -15.89 0.36 1.82
CA LEU A 48 -14.58 -0.01 2.36
C LEU A 48 -13.43 0.67 1.61
N SER A 49 -13.51 0.82 0.29
CA SER A 49 -12.46 1.47 -0.49
C SER A 49 -12.32 2.95 -0.13
N ILE A 50 -13.44 3.67 0.05
CA ILE A 50 -13.41 5.08 0.44
C ILE A 50 -12.88 5.23 1.88
N PHE A 51 -13.45 4.50 2.83
CA PHE A 51 -13.08 4.68 4.24
C PHE A 51 -11.69 4.16 4.57
N THR A 52 -11.25 3.06 3.95
CA THR A 52 -9.96 2.45 4.28
C THR A 52 -8.84 2.91 3.35
N LYS A 53 -9.00 2.82 2.02
CA LYS A 53 -7.89 3.13 1.11
C LYS A 53 -7.68 4.64 0.99
N ILE A 54 -8.71 5.37 0.57
CA ILE A 54 -8.59 6.82 0.31
C ILE A 54 -8.22 7.57 1.60
N SER A 55 -8.83 7.23 2.74
CA SER A 55 -8.51 7.89 4.01
C SER A 55 -7.05 7.66 4.45
N VAL A 56 -6.52 6.44 4.31
CA VAL A 56 -5.13 6.13 4.69
C VAL A 56 -4.15 6.87 3.77
N ASP A 57 -4.42 6.88 2.47
CA ASP A 57 -3.57 7.59 1.50
C ASP A 57 -3.55 9.11 1.75
N LEU A 58 -4.72 9.70 2.00
CA LEU A 58 -4.84 11.13 2.28
C LEU A 58 -4.20 11.51 3.63
N TYR A 59 -4.39 10.69 4.66
CA TYR A 59 -3.80 10.94 5.98
C TYR A 59 -2.28 10.79 5.97
N SER A 60 -1.76 9.72 5.35
CA SER A 60 -0.32 9.51 5.19
C SER A 60 0.33 10.65 4.39
N GLY A 61 -0.30 11.05 3.28
CA GLY A 61 0.14 12.20 2.50
C GLY A 61 0.10 13.50 3.29
N ALA A 62 -0.93 13.73 4.10
CA ALA A 62 -1.07 14.96 4.88
C ALA A 62 0.00 15.09 5.96
N ILE A 63 0.33 13.99 6.64
CA ILE A 63 1.47 13.95 7.59
C ILE A 63 2.78 14.23 6.85
N PHE A 64 2.99 13.61 5.68
CA PHE A 64 4.19 13.85 4.90
C PHE A 64 4.35 15.33 4.54
N LEU A 65 3.28 15.98 4.07
CA LEU A 65 3.31 17.39 3.69
C LEU A 65 3.46 18.31 4.91
N GLN A 66 2.84 17.96 6.03
CA GLN A 66 3.03 18.65 7.31
C GLN A 66 4.50 18.61 7.73
N GLN A 67 5.17 17.46 7.64
CA GLN A 67 6.59 17.35 8.03
C GLN A 67 7.53 18.02 7.02
N ALA A 68 7.18 18.04 5.73
CA ALA A 68 8.00 18.66 4.70
C ALA A 68 7.90 20.20 4.67
N LEU A 69 6.70 20.75 4.85
CA LEU A 69 6.40 22.18 4.70
C LEU A 69 6.08 22.89 6.03
N ASN A 70 5.98 22.16 7.15
CA ASN A 70 5.52 22.67 8.45
C ASN A 70 4.12 23.34 8.39
N TRP A 71 3.24 22.83 7.52
CA TRP A 71 1.87 23.33 7.39
C TRP A 71 0.91 22.71 8.41
N ASN A 72 -0.21 23.38 8.66
CA ASN A 72 -1.32 22.79 9.40
C ASN A 72 -1.86 21.54 8.67
N LEU A 73 -2.25 20.52 9.43
CA LEU A 73 -2.76 19.25 8.88
C LEU A 73 -3.96 19.48 7.95
N TYR A 74 -4.89 20.35 8.33
CA TYR A 74 -6.05 20.71 7.50
C TYR A 74 -5.67 21.37 6.17
N ALA A 75 -4.68 22.28 6.18
CA ALA A 75 -4.18 22.91 4.95
C ALA A 75 -3.52 21.87 4.04
N SER A 76 -2.80 20.90 4.64
CA SER A 76 -2.16 19.82 3.90
C SER A 76 -3.16 18.88 3.24
N VAL A 77 -4.24 18.52 3.94
CA VAL A 77 -5.34 17.71 3.39
C VAL A 77 -6.01 18.42 2.21
N ILE A 78 -6.33 19.71 2.35
CA ILE A 78 -6.96 20.49 1.27
C ILE A 78 -6.06 20.56 0.03
N ALA A 79 -4.77 20.83 0.23
CA ALA A 79 -3.79 20.87 -0.87
C ALA A 79 -3.70 19.52 -1.61
N LEU A 80 -3.71 18.40 -0.88
CA LEU A 80 -3.67 17.06 -1.47
C LEU A 80 -4.95 16.73 -2.26
N ILE A 81 -6.13 17.09 -1.75
CA ILE A 81 -7.40 16.91 -2.47
C ILE A 81 -7.40 17.71 -3.77
N LEU A 82 -6.94 18.96 -3.74
CA LEU A 82 -6.86 19.81 -4.93
C LEU A 82 -5.88 19.24 -5.97
N LEU A 83 -4.72 18.75 -5.52
CA LEU A 83 -3.73 18.12 -6.40
C LEU A 83 -4.28 16.83 -7.03
N ALA A 84 -4.91 15.97 -6.23
CA ALA A 84 -5.53 14.74 -6.70
C ALA A 84 -6.67 15.02 -7.70
N ALA A 85 -7.52 16.02 -7.41
CA ALA A 85 -8.57 16.45 -8.32
C ALA A 85 -8.00 16.98 -9.64
N PHE A 86 -6.93 17.77 -9.60
CA PHE A 86 -6.26 18.27 -10.81
C PHE A 86 -5.75 17.14 -11.70
N PHE A 87 -5.06 16.15 -11.13
CA PHE A 87 -4.58 14.99 -11.89
C PHE A 87 -5.71 14.11 -12.44
N THR A 88 -6.87 14.10 -11.79
CA THR A 88 -8.03 13.29 -12.21
C THR A 88 -8.76 13.88 -13.44
N VAL A 89 -8.66 15.18 -13.71
CA VAL A 89 -9.38 15.84 -14.83
C VAL A 89 -8.72 15.57 -16.20
N GLY A 90 -7.46 15.12 -16.23
CA GLY A 90 -6.77 14.73 -17.46
C GLY A 90 -7.22 13.37 -18.02
N ALA A 91 -6.93 13.10 -19.29
CA ALA A 91 -7.14 11.78 -19.88
C ALA A 91 -6.35 10.72 -19.09
N VAL A 92 -7.08 9.85 -18.39
CA VAL A 92 -6.60 8.95 -17.33
C VAL A 92 -5.36 8.13 -17.74
N ILE A 93 -5.29 7.70 -19.00
CA ILE A 93 -4.19 6.88 -19.50
C ILE A 93 -2.85 7.65 -19.50
N TRP A 94 -2.84 8.92 -19.90
CA TRP A 94 -1.60 9.70 -19.98
C TRP A 94 -1.11 10.14 -18.60
N THR A 95 -2.02 10.48 -17.71
CA THR A 95 -1.69 10.90 -16.34
C THR A 95 -1.13 9.75 -15.50
N ASP A 96 -1.68 8.54 -15.63
CA ASP A 96 -1.19 7.35 -14.91
C ASP A 96 0.25 6.99 -15.28
N PHE A 97 0.59 7.08 -16.56
CA PHE A 97 1.95 6.83 -17.03
C PHE A 97 2.93 7.88 -16.50
N ILE A 98 2.59 9.16 -16.63
CA ILE A 98 3.42 10.27 -16.15
C ILE A 98 3.64 10.17 -14.64
N GLN A 99 2.59 9.89 -13.87
CA GLN A 99 2.69 9.75 -12.41
C GLN A 99 3.63 8.61 -12.03
N THR A 100 3.56 7.48 -12.73
CA THR A 100 4.45 6.33 -12.49
C THR A 100 5.91 6.70 -12.74
N VAL A 101 6.20 7.39 -13.84
CA VAL A 101 7.56 7.84 -14.16
C VAL A 101 8.09 8.80 -13.09
N ILE A 102 7.27 9.77 -12.67
CA ILE A 102 7.63 10.73 -11.60
C ILE A 102 7.90 10.00 -10.28
N MET A 103 7.09 9.01 -9.91
CA MET A 103 7.29 8.22 -8.68
C MET A 103 8.58 7.39 -8.73
N VAL A 104 8.90 6.77 -9.86
CA VAL A 104 10.13 6.00 -10.01
C VAL A 104 11.37 6.89 -9.92
N VAL A 105 11.38 8.02 -10.65
CA VAL A 105 12.51 8.95 -10.64
C VAL A 105 12.71 9.57 -9.25
N SER A 106 11.63 9.99 -8.58
CA SER A 106 11.72 10.56 -7.23
C SER A 106 12.21 9.53 -6.21
N ALA A 107 11.79 8.26 -6.30
CA ALA A 107 12.28 7.19 -5.45
C ALA A 107 13.80 6.96 -5.62
N PHE A 108 14.32 6.96 -6.85
CA PHE A 108 15.76 6.83 -7.09
C PHE A 108 16.55 8.02 -6.55
N ILE A 109 16.07 9.25 -6.77
CA ILE A 109 16.72 10.47 -6.25
C ILE A 109 16.75 10.43 -4.72
N LEU A 110 15.62 10.14 -4.07
CA LEU A 110 15.54 10.04 -2.61
C LEU A 110 16.44 8.95 -2.05
N MET A 111 16.52 7.79 -2.72
CA MET A 111 17.40 6.70 -2.34
C MET A 111 18.87 7.16 -2.36
N ILE A 112 19.32 7.81 -3.45
CA ILE A 112 20.71 8.28 -3.57
C ILE A 112 21.02 9.32 -2.50
N ILE A 113 20.15 10.33 -2.32
CA ILE A 113 20.32 11.36 -1.29
C ILE A 113 20.41 10.72 0.10
N SER A 114 19.55 9.73 0.38
CA SER A 114 19.55 9.02 1.67
C SER A 114 20.87 8.27 1.91
N PHE A 115 21.38 7.55 0.91
CA PHE A 115 22.67 6.86 1.04
C PHE A 115 23.84 7.80 1.25
N VAL A 116 23.87 8.93 0.53
CA VAL A 116 24.91 9.95 0.69
C VAL A 116 24.83 10.60 2.08
N ARG A 117 23.62 10.89 2.58
CA ARG A 117 23.42 11.53 3.88
C ARG A 117 23.78 10.62 5.05
N VAL A 118 23.49 9.33 4.93
CA VAL A 118 23.85 8.35 5.97
C VAL A 118 25.34 7.95 5.89
N GLY A 119 25.98 8.11 4.74
CA GLY A 119 27.40 7.80 4.55
C GLY A 119 27.67 6.36 4.08
N GLY A 120 26.69 5.72 3.44
CA GLY A 120 26.80 4.36 2.89
C GLY A 120 26.17 3.25 3.75
N ILE A 121 26.22 2.01 3.25
CA ILE A 121 25.53 0.86 3.83
C ILE A 121 26.11 0.47 5.21
N GLN A 122 27.41 0.62 5.41
CA GLN A 122 28.04 0.27 6.70
C GLN A 122 27.57 1.21 7.81
N GLN A 123 27.40 2.48 7.49
CA GLN A 123 26.95 3.52 8.40
C GLN A 123 25.48 3.32 8.74
N ILE A 124 24.65 2.88 7.77
CA ILE A 124 23.29 2.43 8.07
C ILE A 124 23.33 1.33 9.14
N ARG A 125 24.21 0.33 9.00
CA ARG A 125 24.30 -0.77 9.97
C ARG A 125 24.63 -0.30 11.38
N ASN A 126 25.54 0.66 11.49
CA ASN A 126 26.04 1.14 12.77
C ASN A 126 25.12 2.18 13.42
N LEU A 127 24.42 2.99 12.62
CA LEU A 127 23.55 4.08 13.11
C LEU A 127 22.10 3.64 13.33
N PHE A 128 21.65 2.58 12.66
CA PHE A 128 20.28 2.08 12.78
C PHE A 128 19.85 1.78 14.23
N PRO A 129 20.69 1.17 15.09
CA PRO A 129 20.33 0.92 16.50
C PRO A 129 20.08 2.20 17.32
N TYR A 130 20.63 3.34 16.89
CA TYR A 130 20.53 4.63 17.58
C TYR A 130 19.44 5.53 16.97
N ALA A 131 18.73 5.07 15.94
CA ALA A 131 17.66 5.81 15.29
C ALA A 131 16.37 5.76 16.14
N LEU A 132 16.34 6.51 17.24
CA LEU A 132 15.19 6.64 18.13
C LEU A 132 14.26 7.76 17.66
N ALA A 133 12.95 7.54 17.74
CA ALA A 133 11.97 8.58 17.45
C ALA A 133 12.05 9.69 18.52
N TYR A 134 12.22 10.94 18.08
CA TYR A 134 12.33 12.11 18.97
C TYR A 134 11.01 12.46 19.67
N THR A 135 9.87 12.16 19.04
CA THR A 135 8.53 12.42 19.58
C THR A 135 7.70 11.14 19.62
N THR A 136 7.37 10.67 20.81
CA THR A 136 6.40 9.59 21.02
C THR A 136 5.09 10.16 21.56
N LEU A 137 3.96 9.65 21.07
CA LEU A 137 2.61 10.14 21.40
C LEU A 137 2.23 9.84 22.86
N HIS A 138 2.84 8.80 23.43
CA HIS A 138 2.84 8.48 24.85
C HIS A 138 4.30 8.46 25.34
N ASN A 139 4.56 9.01 26.53
CA ASN A 139 5.88 9.03 27.18
C ASN A 139 6.27 7.63 27.70
N THR A 140 6.07 6.61 26.88
CA THR A 140 6.45 5.23 27.12
C THR A 140 7.74 4.94 26.37
N THR A 141 8.74 4.43 27.08
CA THR A 141 10.11 4.18 26.60
C THR A 141 10.23 2.97 25.66
N GLU A 142 9.14 2.25 25.41
CA GLU A 142 9.13 0.99 24.66
C GLU A 142 8.80 1.16 23.16
N CYS A 143 8.20 2.28 22.76
CA CYS A 143 7.78 2.50 21.38
C CYS A 143 8.90 3.14 20.54
N GLY A 144 9.19 2.59 19.37
CA GLY A 144 10.16 3.14 18.43
C GLY A 144 11.61 2.73 18.66
N VAL A 145 11.86 1.73 19.52
CA VAL A 145 13.20 1.15 19.70
C VAL A 145 13.44 0.03 18.67
N PRO A 146 14.58 0.01 17.96
CA PRO A 146 14.92 -1.07 17.04
C PRO A 146 15.04 -2.41 17.77
N ASN A 147 14.27 -3.42 17.35
CA ASN A 147 14.32 -4.79 17.86
C ASN A 147 15.68 -5.44 17.52
N GLU A 148 16.28 -6.22 18.42
CA GLU A 148 17.58 -6.92 18.28
C GLU A 148 17.80 -7.64 16.94
N TYR A 149 16.74 -8.14 16.30
CA TYR A 149 16.78 -8.80 14.99
C TYR A 149 16.63 -7.84 13.79
N TYR A 150 17.07 -6.59 13.91
CA TYR A 150 16.84 -5.54 12.92
C TYR A 150 17.43 -5.82 11.52
N PHE A 151 18.53 -6.59 11.42
CA PHE A 151 19.12 -7.01 10.12
C PHE A 151 18.81 -8.45 9.72
N SER A 152 18.01 -9.18 10.49
CA SER A 152 17.65 -10.56 10.19
C SER A 152 16.31 -10.63 9.46
N LEU A 153 16.34 -11.07 8.19
CA LEU A 153 15.12 -11.24 7.38
C LEU A 153 14.22 -12.35 7.93
N ILE A 154 14.81 -13.42 8.46
CA ILE A 154 14.11 -14.55 9.07
C ILE A 154 14.27 -14.42 10.59
N ARG A 155 13.17 -14.13 11.28
CA ARG A 155 13.12 -14.01 12.74
C ARG A 155 12.68 -15.32 13.37
N PRO A 156 13.17 -15.69 14.57
CA PRO A 156 12.77 -16.92 15.27
C PRO A 156 11.28 -16.91 15.64
N PHE A 157 10.76 -18.07 16.06
CA PHE A 157 9.34 -18.23 16.42
C PHE A 157 8.89 -17.39 17.62
N ASP A 158 9.81 -17.08 18.56
CA ASP A 158 9.51 -16.33 19.79
C ASP A 158 9.58 -14.80 19.62
N ALA A 159 9.88 -14.30 18.42
CA ALA A 159 9.92 -12.86 18.15
C ALA A 159 8.52 -12.29 17.89
N ASP A 160 8.31 -10.98 18.17
CA ASP A 160 7.02 -10.28 17.94
C ASP A 160 6.47 -10.42 16.52
N LEU A 161 7.36 -10.55 15.52
CA LEU A 161 7.02 -10.84 14.13
C LEU A 161 7.79 -12.07 13.64
N PRO A 162 7.30 -13.29 13.90
CA PRO A 162 7.99 -14.50 13.52
C PRO A 162 7.90 -14.71 12.00
N TRP A 163 8.92 -15.33 11.41
CA TRP A 163 8.97 -15.58 9.96
C TRP A 163 7.73 -16.31 9.44
N PHE A 164 7.20 -17.24 10.23
CA PHE A 164 6.02 -18.03 9.92
C PHE A 164 4.76 -17.14 9.85
N GLY A 165 4.57 -16.28 10.85
CA GLY A 165 3.45 -15.33 10.89
C GLY A 165 3.48 -14.35 9.73
N ILE A 166 4.67 -13.85 9.37
CA ILE A 166 4.85 -13.03 8.18
C ILE A 166 4.50 -13.81 6.91
N LEU A 167 4.99 -15.05 6.74
CA LEU A 167 4.81 -15.79 5.49
C LEU A 167 3.33 -16.14 5.23
N PHE A 168 2.62 -16.64 6.24
CA PHE A 168 1.22 -17.07 6.10
C PHE A 168 0.22 -15.92 6.31
N GLY A 169 0.43 -15.07 7.32
CA GLY A 169 -0.44 -13.93 7.60
C GLY A 169 -0.43 -12.90 6.47
N HIS A 170 0.76 -12.57 5.96
CA HIS A 170 0.88 -11.69 4.78
C HIS A 170 0.33 -12.35 3.51
N GLY A 171 0.32 -13.68 3.44
CA GLY A 171 -0.29 -14.42 2.32
C GLY A 171 -1.78 -14.17 2.19
N VAL A 172 -2.53 -14.27 3.30
CA VAL A 172 -3.98 -13.99 3.33
C VAL A 172 -4.28 -12.56 2.89
N LEU A 173 -3.53 -11.59 3.42
CA LEU A 173 -3.66 -10.18 3.04
C LEU A 173 -3.34 -9.95 1.55
N CYS A 174 -2.31 -10.60 1.02
CA CYS A 174 -1.98 -10.54 -0.41
C CYS A 174 -3.12 -11.10 -1.27
N ILE A 175 -3.67 -12.25 -0.91
CA ILE A 175 -4.78 -12.86 -1.66
C ILE A 175 -5.98 -11.90 -1.67
N TRP A 176 -6.35 -11.36 -0.51
CA TRP A 176 -7.46 -10.41 -0.42
C TRP A 176 -7.20 -9.14 -1.25
N TYR A 177 -6.04 -8.51 -1.08
CA TYR A 177 -5.71 -7.26 -1.76
C TYR A 177 -5.62 -7.45 -3.28
N TRP A 178 -4.79 -8.40 -3.74
CA TRP A 178 -4.54 -8.59 -5.17
C TRP A 178 -5.75 -9.17 -5.90
N CYS A 179 -6.46 -10.15 -5.33
CA CYS A 179 -7.65 -10.69 -6.00
C CYS A 179 -8.79 -9.69 -6.05
N SER A 180 -8.95 -8.83 -5.04
CA SER A 180 -10.00 -7.81 -5.05
C SER A 180 -9.66 -6.63 -5.96
N ASP A 181 -8.39 -6.20 -6.01
CA ASP A 181 -7.95 -5.04 -6.78
C ASP A 181 -7.79 -5.34 -8.28
N GLN A 182 -7.33 -6.54 -8.66
CA GLN A 182 -7.07 -6.91 -10.06
C GLN A 182 -8.29 -6.77 -10.97
N VAL A 183 -9.48 -6.97 -10.44
CA VAL A 183 -10.76 -6.89 -11.16
C VAL A 183 -11.46 -5.55 -10.97
N ASN A 184 -10.93 -4.63 -10.17
CA ASN A 184 -11.44 -3.26 -10.18
C ASN A 184 -10.78 -2.39 -11.28
N ARG A 185 -9.63 -2.83 -11.82
CA ARG A 185 -8.85 -2.06 -12.80
C ARG A 185 -9.01 -2.46 -14.27
N LYS A 186 -9.77 -3.52 -14.59
CA LYS A 186 -10.03 -3.85 -16.00
C LYS A 186 -11.21 -3.07 -16.54
N ARG A 187 -11.03 -1.75 -16.63
CA ARG A 187 -11.83 -0.91 -17.51
C ARG A 187 -10.86 -0.32 -18.53
N GLU A 188 -10.68 -1.05 -19.62
CA GLU A 188 -10.71 -0.53 -21.00
C GLU A 188 -10.37 -1.67 -21.97
N ARG A 189 -10.89 -1.50 -23.17
CA ARG A 189 -11.18 -2.52 -24.19
C ARG A 189 -9.97 -3.34 -24.64
#